data_AF-A0A7V2CJZ9-F1
#
_entry.id   AF-A0A7V2CJZ9-F1
#
_cell.length_a   1.000
_cell.length_b   1.000
_cell.length_c   1.000
_cell.angle_alpha   90.00
_cell.angle_beta   90.00
_cell.angle_gamma   90.00
#
_symmetry.space_group_name_H-M   'P 1'
#
loop_
_entity.id
_entity.type
_entity.pdbx_description
1 polymer ?
#
loop_
_entity_poly.entity_id
_entity_poly.type
_entity_poly.pdbx_seq_one_letter_code
_entity_poly.pdbx_strand_id
1 'polypeptide(L)'
;MAKLTHSSSRWLRAAWLLAAAGPIGLMAWAQSEIAQPDAPQQAAAIPGAAQPPPEGLPIRGVQFVGLEAVSEAYARSLVRSEPGTPYDSRKVLEDVRRLQRHA
;
A
#
# COMPACT_ATOMS: atom_id res chain seq x y z
N MET A 1 -9.09 -29.20 34.29
CA MET A 1 -8.89 -28.30 35.45
C MET A 1 -8.35 -26.97 34.95
N ALA A 2 -9.08 -25.90 35.23
CA ALA A 2 -8.77 -24.53 34.82
C ALA A 2 -7.82 -23.83 35.79
N LYS A 3 -6.90 -23.01 35.28
CA LYS A 3 -6.52 -21.67 35.78
C LYS A 3 -5.27 -21.16 35.05
N LEU A 4 -5.45 -20.20 34.15
CA LEU A 4 -4.40 -19.29 33.69
C LEU A 4 -4.67 -17.94 34.35
N THR A 5 -3.89 -17.61 35.38
CA THR A 5 -3.91 -16.31 36.06
C THR A 5 -2.51 -15.92 36.50
N HIS A 6 -1.90 -14.93 35.85
CA HIS A 6 -0.94 -13.94 36.38
C HIS A 6 -0.44 -13.12 35.18
N SER A 7 -0.91 -11.91 34.89
CA SER A 7 -0.79 -10.66 35.67
C SER A 7 0.58 -10.46 36.27
N SER A 8 1.41 -9.63 35.63
CA SER A 8 2.53 -8.90 36.25
C SER A 8 3.02 -7.77 35.33
N SER A 9 2.17 -6.77 35.17
CA SER A 9 2.54 -5.43 34.72
C SER A 9 3.29 -4.75 35.87
N ARG A 10 4.60 -4.47 35.74
CA ARG A 10 5.33 -3.61 36.69
C ARG A 10 6.76 -3.34 36.24
N TRP A 11 6.92 -2.37 35.34
CA TRP A 11 8.14 -1.57 35.28
C TRP A 11 7.76 -0.10 35.30
N LEU A 12 7.72 0.43 36.52
CA LEU A 12 7.86 1.85 36.82
C LEU A 12 9.17 2.36 36.23
N ARG A 13 9.16 3.54 35.61
CA ARG A 13 10.27 4.49 35.78
C ARG A 13 9.95 5.91 35.35
N ALA A 14 10.04 6.79 36.35
CA ALA A 14 10.51 8.18 36.35
C ALA A 14 9.83 9.17 35.38
N ALA A 15 9.00 10.11 35.83
CA ALA A 15 9.33 11.24 36.72
C ALA A 15 10.49 12.11 36.22
N TRP A 16 10.17 13.09 35.38
CA TRP A 16 10.87 14.36 35.18
C TRP A 16 9.76 15.42 35.02
N LEU A 17 9.49 16.20 36.07
CA LEU A 17 10.03 17.54 36.34
C LEU A 17 9.58 18.60 35.33
N LEU A 18 8.63 19.40 35.80
CA LEU A 18 8.59 20.87 35.73
C LEU A 18 8.76 21.52 34.34
N ALA A 19 7.64 21.95 33.77
CA ALA A 19 7.60 23.14 32.93
C ALA A 19 6.38 24.00 33.28
N ALA A 20 6.70 25.04 34.07
CA ALA A 20 6.05 26.33 34.23
C ALA A 20 4.62 26.52 33.66
N ALA A 21 3.69 26.78 34.59
CA ALA A 21 2.48 27.54 34.33
C ALA A 21 2.85 28.97 33.88
N GLY A 22 2.51 29.32 32.64
CA GLY A 22 2.54 30.68 32.10
C GLY A 22 1.13 31.13 31.73
N PRO A 23 0.81 32.43 31.88
CA PRO A 23 -0.55 32.93 31.97
C PRO A 23 -1.30 32.94 30.64
N ILE A 24 -2.62 32.86 30.80
CA ILE A 24 -3.70 33.03 29.82
C ILE A 24 -3.44 34.26 28.95
N GLY A 25 -2.95 34.02 27.73
CA GLY A 25 -2.90 35.00 26.65
C GLY A 25 -4.04 34.75 25.68
N LEU A 26 -5.20 35.37 25.94
CA LEU A 26 -6.27 35.54 24.95
C LEU A 26 -5.77 36.49 23.86
N MET A 27 -5.23 35.92 22.78
CA MET A 27 -5.07 36.62 21.51
C MET A 27 -5.82 35.82 20.45
N ALA A 28 -7.01 36.31 20.15
CA ALA A 28 -7.80 35.93 19.00
C ALA A 28 -6.98 36.23 17.72
N TRP A 29 -6.53 35.18 17.05
CA TRP A 29 -6.14 35.24 15.65
C TRP A 29 -7.23 34.53 14.87
N ALA A 30 -8.05 35.33 14.20
CA ALA A 30 -8.88 34.86 13.10
C ALA A 30 -7.93 34.31 12.02
N GLN A 31 -7.70 32.99 12.05
CA GLN A 31 -7.11 32.30 10.91
C GLN A 31 -8.26 31.83 10.03
N SER A 32 -8.36 32.49 8.88
CA SER A 32 -9.04 31.98 7.71
C SER A 32 -8.70 30.50 7.53
N GLU A 33 -9.68 29.62 7.71
CA GLU A 33 -9.64 28.28 7.13
C GLU A 33 -9.71 28.47 5.61
N ILE A 34 -8.53 28.74 5.03
CA ILE A 34 -8.26 28.40 3.65
C ILE A 34 -8.51 26.90 3.60
N ALA A 35 -9.59 26.51 2.94
CA ALA A 35 -9.88 25.14 2.56
C ALA A 35 -8.56 24.46 2.19
N GLN A 36 -8.10 23.58 3.07
CA GLN A 36 -6.85 22.85 2.89
C GLN A 36 -7.12 21.96 1.67
N PRO A 37 -6.49 22.23 0.51
CA PRO A 37 -6.72 21.40 -0.66
C PRO A 37 -6.29 20.00 -0.29
N ASP A 38 -7.17 19.04 -0.60
CA ASP A 38 -6.95 17.60 -0.60
C ASP A 38 -5.49 17.23 -0.33
N ALA A 39 -5.20 16.87 0.93
CA ALA A 39 -4.02 16.08 1.20
C ALA A 39 -4.08 14.92 0.19
N PRO A 40 -3.04 14.69 -0.63
CA PRO A 40 -3.05 13.52 -1.49
C PRO A 40 -3.23 12.34 -0.55
N GLN A 41 -4.35 11.65 -0.67
CA GLN A 41 -4.54 10.33 -0.07
C GLN A 41 -3.33 9.53 -0.53
N GLN A 42 -2.34 9.44 0.35
CA GLN A 42 -1.22 8.54 0.24
C GLN A 42 -1.87 7.16 0.33
N ALA A 43 -2.31 6.67 -0.83
CA ALA A 43 -2.67 5.28 -1.03
C ALA A 43 -1.53 4.51 -0.38
N ALA A 44 -1.85 3.82 0.72
CA ALA A 44 -0.87 3.12 1.53
C ALA A 44 0.04 2.37 0.59
N ALA A 45 1.29 2.81 0.49
CA ALA A 45 2.27 2.19 -0.38
C ALA A 45 2.37 0.75 0.11
N ILE A 46 1.83 -0.19 -0.67
CA ILE A 46 1.97 -1.61 -0.37
C ILE A 46 3.48 -1.83 -0.28
N PRO A 47 4.04 -2.18 0.89
CA PRO A 47 5.48 -2.35 1.02
C PRO A 47 5.89 -3.47 0.07
N GLY A 48 6.57 -3.11 -1.03
CA GLY A 48 6.91 -4.03 -2.12
C GLY A 48 6.22 -3.78 -3.46
N ALA A 49 5.43 -2.71 -3.62
CA ALA A 49 5.00 -2.25 -4.94
C ALA A 49 6.23 -1.77 -5.73
N ALA A 50 6.86 -2.71 -6.44
CA ALA A 50 7.97 -2.41 -7.34
C ALA A 50 7.52 -1.33 -8.31
N GLN A 51 8.36 -0.30 -8.50
CA GLN A 51 8.13 0.67 -9.56
C GLN A 51 7.96 -0.09 -10.88
N PRO A 52 6.96 0.28 -11.71
CA PRO A 52 6.79 -0.37 -13.00
C PRO A 52 8.09 -0.26 -13.80
N PRO A 53 8.49 -1.33 -14.51
CA PRO A 53 9.72 -1.32 -15.29
C PRO A 53 9.65 -0.23 -16.37
N PRO A 54 10.79 0.35 -16.77
CA PRO A 54 10.80 1.32 -17.85
C PRO A 54 10.37 0.69 -19.19
N GLU A 55 9.74 1.50 -20.03
CA GLU A 55 9.24 1.11 -21.36
C GLU A 55 10.37 0.55 -22.25
N GLY A 56 10.00 -0.42 -23.09
CA GLY A 56 10.90 -1.01 -24.08
C GLY A 56 11.88 -2.07 -23.56
N LEU A 57 11.99 -2.28 -22.24
CA LEU A 57 12.81 -3.37 -21.69
C LEU A 57 12.22 -4.74 -22.05
N PRO A 58 13.05 -5.75 -22.39
CA PRO A 58 12.54 -7.07 -22.71
C PRO A 58 11.90 -7.75 -21.49
N ILE A 59 10.70 -8.29 -21.67
CA ILE A 59 10.00 -9.07 -20.64
C ILE A 59 10.79 -10.35 -20.38
N ARG A 60 11.18 -10.60 -19.12
CA ARG A 60 11.95 -11.81 -18.77
C ARG A 60 11.10 -13.07 -18.68
N GLY A 61 9.86 -12.92 -18.24
CA GLY A 61 8.96 -14.05 -18.02
C GLY A 61 7.59 -13.60 -17.54
N VAL A 62 6.59 -14.45 -17.77
CA VAL A 62 5.22 -14.28 -17.25
C VAL A 62 4.90 -15.51 -16.42
N GLN A 63 4.65 -15.28 -15.13
CA GLN A 63 4.31 -16.31 -14.15
C GLN A 63 2.92 -16.03 -13.59
N PHE A 64 2.09 -17.06 -13.51
CA PHE A 64 0.80 -17.00 -12.87
C PHE A 64 0.90 -17.66 -11.49
N VAL A 65 0.42 -16.99 -10.45
CA VAL A 65 0.47 -17.46 -9.06
C VAL A 65 -0.94 -17.42 -8.47
N GLY A 66 -1.24 -18.35 -7.56
CA GLY A 66 -2.54 -18.38 -6.87
C GLY A 66 -3.73 -18.75 -7.75
N LEU A 67 -3.54 -19.52 -8.82
CA LEU A 67 -4.63 -20.01 -9.65
C LEU A 67 -5.35 -21.18 -8.94
N GLU A 68 -6.59 -20.96 -8.49
CA GLU A 68 -7.42 -22.01 -7.87
C GLU A 68 -8.57 -22.48 -8.77
N ALA A 69 -9.30 -21.55 -9.39
CA ALA A 69 -10.49 -21.84 -10.20
C ALA A 69 -10.24 -21.87 -11.72
N VAL A 70 -9.08 -21.38 -12.17
CA VAL A 70 -8.77 -21.15 -13.59
C VAL A 70 -7.50 -21.89 -13.97
N SER A 71 -7.51 -22.56 -15.13
CA SER A 71 -6.31 -23.23 -15.63
C SER A 71 -5.26 -22.23 -16.12
N GLU A 72 -3.98 -22.54 -15.92
CA GLU A 72 -2.89 -21.69 -16.41
C GLU A 72 -2.94 -21.51 -17.93
N ALA A 73 -3.29 -22.55 -18.68
CA ALA A 73 -3.43 -22.49 -20.13
C ALA A 73 -4.49 -21.46 -20.55
N TYR A 74 -5.62 -21.40 -19.84
CA TYR A 74 -6.65 -20.40 -20.09
C TYR A 74 -6.15 -18.99 -19.76
N ALA A 75 -5.54 -18.77 -18.59
CA ALA A 75 -4.98 -17.47 -18.21
C ALA A 75 -3.92 -17.00 -19.22
N ARG A 76 -3.07 -17.91 -19.68
CA ARG A 76 -2.05 -17.65 -20.69
C ARG A 76 -2.64 -17.31 -22.06
N SER A 77 -3.81 -17.87 -22.43
CA SER A 77 -4.50 -17.54 -23.68
C SER A 77 -5.02 -16.08 -23.72
N LEU A 78 -5.23 -15.46 -22.56
CA LEU A 78 -5.76 -14.10 -22.43
C LEU A 78 -4.66 -13.03 -22.44
N VAL A 79 -3.45 -13.39 -22.02
CA VAL A 79 -2.28 -12.50 -21.94
C VAL A 79 -1.56 -12.46 -23.30
N ARG A 80 -1.27 -11.26 -23.80
CA ARG A 80 -0.51 -11.03 -25.04
C ARG A 80 0.96 -10.70 -24.78
N SER A 81 1.30 -10.36 -23.54
CA SER A 81 2.67 -10.11 -23.12
C SER A 81 3.48 -11.40 -23.16
N GLU A 82 4.58 -11.40 -23.91
CA GLU A 82 5.39 -12.58 -24.15
C GLU A 82 6.86 -12.35 -23.71
N PRO A 83 7.54 -13.37 -23.18
CA PRO A 83 8.96 -13.28 -22.88
C PRO A 83 9.78 -12.87 -24.11
N GLY A 84 10.76 -11.99 -23.92
CA GLY A 84 11.60 -11.43 -24.98
C GLY A 84 10.98 -10.26 -25.73
N THR A 85 9.67 -10.02 -25.64
CA THR A 85 9.05 -8.84 -26.26
C THR A 85 9.33 -7.56 -25.44
N PRO A 86 9.41 -6.38 -26.09
CA PRO A 86 9.55 -5.12 -25.38
C PRO A 86 8.36 -4.90 -24.45
N TYR A 87 8.64 -4.48 -23.22
CA TYR A 87 7.63 -4.08 -22.24
C TYR A 87 6.88 -2.85 -22.76
N ASP A 88 5.55 -2.96 -22.75
CA ASP A 88 4.60 -1.89 -23.07
C ASP A 88 3.56 -1.87 -21.94
N SER A 89 3.55 -0.79 -21.15
CA SER A 89 2.63 -0.67 -20.01
C SER A 89 1.16 -0.70 -20.42
N ARG A 90 0.81 -0.19 -21.61
CA ARG A 90 -0.59 -0.18 -22.09
C ARG A 90 -1.06 -1.59 -22.40
N LYS A 91 -0.18 -2.37 -23.03
CA LYS A 91 -0.43 -3.78 -23.34
C LYS A 91 -0.59 -4.61 -22.07
N VAL A 92 0.31 -4.43 -21.10
CA VAL A 92 0.22 -5.14 -19.80
C VAL A 92 -1.07 -4.78 -19.05
N LEU A 93 -1.44 -3.50 -19.03
CA LEU A 93 -2.69 -3.06 -18.41
C LEU A 93 -3.93 -3.61 -19.15
N GLU A 94 -3.87 -3.79 -20.47
CA GLU A 94 -4.92 -4.44 -21.22
C GLU A 94 -5.02 -5.93 -20.88
N ASP A 95 -3.90 -6.64 -20.78
CA ASP A 95 -3.85 -8.04 -20.36
C ASP A 95 -4.46 -8.22 -18.97
N VAL A 96 -4.14 -7.36 -18.01
CA VAL A 96 -4.75 -7.35 -16.67
C VAL A 96 -6.26 -7.15 -16.75
N ARG A 97 -6.73 -6.19 -17.57
CA ARG A 97 -8.17 -5.95 -17.78
C ARG A 97 -8.88 -7.14 -18.42
N ARG A 98 -8.22 -7.88 -19.31
CA ARG A 98 -8.78 -9.12 -19.88
C ARG A 98 -8.91 -10.20 -18.81
N LEU A 99 -7.86 -10.40 -18.00
CA LEU A 99 -7.91 -11.36 -16.89
C LEU A 99 -9.04 -11.04 -15.91
N GLN A 100 -9.21 -9.78 -15.51
CA GLN A 100 -10.27 -9.36 -14.58
C GLN A 100 -11.69 -9.59 -15.10
N ARG A 101 -11.91 -9.62 -16.42
CA ARG A 101 -13.23 -9.89 -17.01
C ARG A 101 -13.57 -11.38 -17.10
N HIS A 102 -12.58 -12.25 -16.98
CA HIS A 102 -12.69 -13.69 -17.24
C HIS A 102 -12.20 -14.56 -16.07
N ALA A 103 -11.80 -13.95 -14.95
CA ALA A 103 -11.40 -14.61 -13.72
C ALA A 103 -12.59 -14.84 -12.78
#